data_AF-R6DKL4-F1
#
_entry.id   AF-R6DKL4-F1
#
_cell.length_a   1.000
_cell.length_b   1.000
_cell.length_c   1.000
_cell.angle_alpha   90.00
_cell.angle_beta   90.00
_cell.angle_gamma   90.00
#
_symmetry.space_group_name_H-M   'P 1'
#
loop_
_entity.id
_entity.type
_entity.pdbx_description
1 polymer ?
#
loop_
_entity_poly.entity_id
_entity_poly.type
_entity_poly.pdbx_seq_one_letter_code
_entity_poly.pdbx_strand_id
1 'polypeptide(L)'
;MFVITLGTYASAVSEANEATYTTSTTYFEDGSYIITTIFEESSITRATSSKTGQKTATFYNSDNVAQWSATLKGTFTCNGSSATCTASSITHKIYSSNWKIASASATKSGNKATGKATAKRYLIVPVQTVEKTITLTCSASGVLS
;
A
#
# COMPACT_ATOMS: atom_id res chain seq x y z
N MET A 1 -22.79 -24.43 0.55
CA MET A 1 -21.65 -23.65 0.01
C MET A 1 -22.20 -22.30 -0.45
N PHE A 2 -22.18 -21.28 0.41
CA PHE A 2 -22.67 -19.94 0.05
C PHE A 2 -21.48 -19.13 -0.49
N VAL A 3 -21.53 -18.76 -1.77
CA VAL A 3 -20.54 -17.88 -2.40
C VAL A 3 -21.10 -16.48 -2.32
N ILE A 4 -20.52 -15.63 -1.46
CA ILE A 4 -20.92 -14.22 -1.37
C ILE A 4 -19.88 -13.41 -2.15
N THR A 5 -20.16 -13.12 -3.42
CA THR A 5 -19.43 -12.12 -4.20
C THR A 5 -19.82 -10.74 -3.71
N LEU A 6 -18.89 -10.03 -3.05
CA LEU A 6 -19.06 -8.64 -2.64
C LEU A 6 -18.86 -7.73 -3.86
N GLY A 7 -19.92 -7.02 -4.23
CA GLY A 7 -19.92 -6.06 -5.34
C GLY A 7 -19.06 -4.84 -5.04
N THR A 8 -18.47 -4.29 -6.10
CA THR A 8 -17.74 -3.02 -6.09
C THR A 8 -18.73 -1.86 -6.01
N TYR A 9 -18.66 -1.07 -4.94
CA TYR A 9 -19.34 0.22 -4.83
C TYR A 9 -18.44 1.31 -5.44
N ALA A 10 -18.93 1.95 -6.49
CA ALA A 10 -18.37 3.20 -7.01
C ALA A 10 -19.29 4.35 -6.57
N SER A 11 -18.80 5.23 -5.71
CA SER A 11 -19.50 6.46 -5.36
C SER A 11 -19.34 7.47 -6.49
N ALA A 12 -20.42 8.17 -6.85
CA ALA A 12 -20.36 9.30 -7.78
C ALA A 12 -19.57 10.45 -7.14
N VAL A 13 -18.58 10.99 -7.86
CA VAL A 13 -17.76 12.12 -7.43
C VAL A 13 -18.03 13.34 -8.31
N SER A 14 -18.36 14.46 -7.66
CA SER A 14 -18.47 15.79 -8.26
C SER A 14 -17.07 16.37 -8.51
N GLU A 15 -16.91 17.23 -9.52
CA GLU A 15 -15.62 17.84 -9.89
C GLU A 15 -15.02 18.74 -8.79
N ALA A 16 -14.32 18.14 -7.82
CA ALA A 16 -13.49 18.82 -6.83
C ALA A 16 -12.33 17.90 -6.40
N ASN A 17 -11.13 18.07 -6.98
CA ASN A 17 -9.85 17.42 -6.61
C ASN A 17 -10.01 16.15 -5.73
N GLU A 18 -10.53 15.08 -6.34
CA GLU A 18 -11.02 13.88 -5.67
C GLU A 18 -9.89 12.91 -5.31
N ALA A 19 -9.54 12.79 -4.03
CA ALA A 19 -8.57 11.80 -3.60
C ALA A 19 -9.12 10.39 -3.83
N THR A 20 -8.41 9.58 -4.61
CA THR A 20 -8.88 8.22 -4.93
C THR A 20 -8.24 7.23 -3.95
N TYR A 21 -9.08 6.34 -3.39
CA TYR A 21 -8.66 5.25 -2.53
C TYR A 21 -9.06 3.92 -3.16
N THR A 22 -8.08 3.05 -3.40
CA THR A 22 -8.34 1.66 -3.82
C THR A 22 -7.93 0.72 -2.71
N THR A 23 -8.87 -0.08 -2.21
CA THR A 23 -8.65 -1.01 -1.10
C THR A 23 -8.78 -2.45 -1.55
N SER A 24 -7.96 -3.32 -0.97
CA SER A 24 -8.05 -4.78 -1.15
C SER A 24 -7.69 -5.48 0.15
N THR A 25 -8.39 -6.56 0.48
CA THR A 25 -8.14 -7.35 1.68
C THR A 25 -7.60 -8.73 1.31
N THR A 26 -6.58 -9.19 2.03
CA THR A 26 -6.04 -10.55 1.94
C THR A 26 -6.18 -11.21 3.30
N TYR A 27 -6.94 -12.31 3.37
CA TYR A 27 -7.16 -13.09 4.58
C TYR A 27 -6.16 -14.24 4.68
N PHE A 28 -5.80 -14.62 5.91
CA PHE A 28 -4.96 -15.78 6.23
C PHE A 28 -5.78 -16.85 6.95
N GLU A 29 -5.26 -18.09 7.01
CA GLU A 29 -5.94 -19.24 7.61
C GLU A 29 -6.19 -19.09 9.12
N ASP A 30 -5.35 -18.33 9.81
CA ASP A 30 -5.49 -18.03 11.25
C ASP A 30 -6.53 -16.93 11.55
N GLY A 31 -7.26 -16.47 10.53
CA GLY A 31 -8.26 -15.40 10.63
C GLY A 31 -7.68 -13.99 10.64
N SER A 32 -6.36 -13.83 10.68
CA SER A 32 -5.72 -12.53 10.48
C SER A 32 -5.84 -12.07 9.02
N TYR A 33 -5.64 -10.78 8.77
CA TYR A 33 -5.75 -10.24 7.42
C TYR A 33 -4.90 -8.98 7.22
N ILE A 34 -4.60 -8.68 5.95
CA ILE A 34 -3.97 -7.41 5.54
C ILE A 34 -4.96 -6.62 4.69
N ILE A 35 -5.22 -5.38 5.10
CA ILE A 35 -5.84 -4.38 4.22
C ILE A 35 -4.72 -3.63 3.51
N THR A 36 -4.77 -3.61 2.18
CA THR A 36 -3.90 -2.77 1.35
C THR A 36 -4.72 -1.62 0.78
N THR A 37 -4.25 -0.40 0.98
CA THR A 37 -4.90 0.83 0.48
C THR A 37 -3.92 1.62 -0.36
N ILE A 38 -4.31 1.93 -1.60
CA ILE A 38 -3.62 2.91 -2.45
C ILE A 38 -4.28 4.25 -2.22
N PHE A 39 -3.47 5.28 -1.98
CA PHE A 39 -3.88 6.67 -1.92
C PHE A 39 -3.25 7.43 -3.08
N GLU A 40 -4.10 8.06 -3.87
CA GLU A 40 -3.73 8.90 -5.00
C GLU A 40 -4.28 10.31 -4.78
N GLU A 41 -3.38 11.29 -4.65
CA GLU A 41 -3.76 12.71 -4.73
C GLU A 41 -4.04 13.05 -6.21
N SER A 42 -5.19 13.67 -6.46
CA SER A 42 -5.70 14.01 -7.81
C SER A 42 -5.01 15.21 -8.46
N SER A 43 -3.99 15.78 -7.83
CA SER A 43 -3.29 16.94 -8.35
C SER A 43 -2.16 16.52 -9.32
N ILE A 44 -2.50 16.30 -10.59
CA ILE A 44 -1.52 16.54 -11.66
C ILE A 44 -1.47 18.06 -11.82
N THR A 45 -0.55 18.74 -11.13
CA THR A 45 -0.23 20.10 -11.57
C THR A 45 0.26 19.99 -13.01
N ARG A 46 -0.48 20.56 -13.97
CA ARG A 46 -0.11 20.55 -15.41
C ARG A 46 1.33 21.04 -15.65
N ALA A 47 1.91 21.74 -14.67
CA ALA A 47 3.27 22.24 -14.66
C ALA A 47 4.35 21.21 -14.23
N THR A 48 3.99 20.06 -13.63
CA THR A 48 4.98 19.03 -13.27
C THR A 48 4.58 17.66 -13.80
N SER A 49 5.45 17.07 -14.61
CA SER A 49 5.38 15.68 -15.03
C SER A 49 5.56 14.70 -13.86
N SER A 50 5.38 15.10 -12.60
CA SER A 50 5.72 14.32 -11.41
C SER A 50 4.46 14.02 -10.59
N LYS A 51 4.23 12.74 -10.28
CA LYS A 51 3.12 12.23 -9.48
C LYS A 51 3.66 11.46 -8.28
N THR A 52 3.08 11.69 -7.11
CA THR A 52 3.43 10.95 -5.90
C THR A 52 2.19 10.23 -5.40
N GLY A 53 2.37 8.99 -4.95
CA GLY A 53 1.30 8.24 -4.30
C GLY A 53 1.83 7.31 -3.25
N GLN A 54 0.91 6.71 -2.51
CA GLN A 54 1.22 5.85 -1.39
C GLN A 54 0.42 4.56 -1.47
N LYS A 55 1.05 3.46 -1.07
CA LYS A 55 0.38 2.17 -0.86
C LYS A 55 0.71 1.67 0.53
N THR A 56 -0.31 1.55 1.35
CA THR A 56 -0.18 1.11 2.75
C THR A 56 -0.72 -0.29 2.89
N ALA A 57 0.05 -1.17 3.51
CA ALA A 57 -0.42 -2.47 3.99
C ALA A 57 -0.52 -2.44 5.51
N THR A 58 -1.71 -2.70 6.04
CA THR A 58 -1.98 -2.76 7.50
C THR A 58 -2.39 -4.17 7.85
N PHE A 59 -1.67 -4.78 8.80
CA PHE A 59 -1.97 -6.11 9.32
C PHE A 59 -2.90 -6.02 10.53
N TYR A 60 -3.95 -6.82 10.51
CA TYR A 60 -4.93 -6.98 11.58
C TYR A 60 -4.90 -8.43 12.08
N ASN A 61 -5.05 -8.63 13.38
CA ASN A 61 -5.26 -9.96 13.94
C ASN A 61 -6.71 -10.44 13.71
N SER A 62 -7.01 -11.68 14.11
CA SER A 62 -8.35 -12.28 14.05
C SER A 62 -9.43 -11.49 14.82
N ASP A 63 -9.02 -10.68 15.80
CA ASP A 63 -9.92 -9.84 16.60
C ASP A 63 -10.18 -8.46 15.97
N ASN A 64 -9.77 -8.25 14.72
CA ASN A 64 -9.89 -7.00 13.97
C ASN A 64 -9.09 -5.82 14.57
N VAL A 65 -8.02 -6.11 15.32
CA VAL A 65 -7.12 -5.10 15.90
C VAL A 65 -5.90 -4.90 15.00
N ALA A 66 -5.66 -3.66 14.56
CA ALA A 66 -4.47 -3.30 13.80
C ALA A 66 -3.20 -3.53 14.63
N GLN A 67 -2.22 -4.23 14.07
CA GLN A 67 -0.99 -4.58 14.79
C GLN A 67 0.21 -3.77 14.32
N TRP A 68 0.36 -3.62 13.00
CA TRP A 68 1.39 -2.79 12.37
C TRP A 68 0.95 -2.40 10.96
N SER A 69 1.60 -1.38 10.39
CA SER A 69 1.45 -1.01 8.99
C SER A 69 2.80 -0.69 8.36
N ALA A 70 2.89 -0.89 7.04
CA ALA A 70 3.99 -0.46 6.21
C ALA A 70 3.45 0.36 5.03
N THR A 71 3.99 1.56 4.84
CA THR A 71 3.57 2.51 3.81
C THR A 71 4.70 2.71 2.81
N LEU A 72 4.48 2.26 1.59
CA LEU A 72 5.36 2.52 0.46
C LEU A 72 4.94 3.85 -0.19
N LYS A 73 5.86 4.81 -0.23
CA LYS A 73 5.73 6.05 -1.01
C LYS A 73 6.55 5.94 -2.28
N GLY A 74 5.91 6.19 -3.42
CA GLY A 74 6.55 6.26 -4.73
C GLY A 74 6.35 7.63 -5.36
N THR A 75 7.40 8.17 -5.96
CA THR A 75 7.33 9.36 -6.83
C THR A 75 7.70 8.93 -8.23
N PHE A 76 6.91 9.39 -9.20
CA PHE A 76 6.98 8.98 -10.59
C PHE A 76 6.97 10.20 -11.50
N THR A 77 7.73 10.15 -12.58
CA THR A 77 7.57 11.07 -13.70
C THR A 77 6.67 10.41 -14.75
N CYS A 78 5.53 11.02 -15.11
CA CYS A 78 4.57 10.48 -16.08
C CYS A 78 4.29 11.58 -17.14
N ASN A 79 4.58 11.31 -18.43
CA ASN A 79 4.55 12.30 -19.53
C ASN A 79 3.48 12.03 -20.60
N GLY A 80 2.50 11.17 -20.30
CA GLY A 80 1.46 10.74 -21.25
C GLY A 80 1.87 9.58 -22.14
N SER A 81 3.16 9.39 -22.42
CA SER A 81 3.68 8.27 -23.22
C SER A 81 4.47 7.23 -22.42
N SER A 82 5.06 7.64 -21.30
CA SER A 82 5.89 6.79 -20.44
C SER A 82 5.76 7.20 -18.97
N ALA A 83 6.16 6.30 -18.08
CA ALA A 83 6.26 6.57 -16.65
C ALA A 83 7.56 6.00 -16.09
N THR A 84 8.20 6.72 -15.18
CA THR A 84 9.43 6.31 -14.50
C THR A 84 9.35 6.61 -13.02
N CYS A 85 9.69 5.64 -12.16
CA CYS A 85 9.80 5.84 -10.72
C CYS A 85 11.13 6.55 -10.40
N THR A 86 11.03 7.78 -9.92
CA THR A 86 12.20 8.62 -9.60
C THR A 86 12.63 8.46 -8.15
N ALA A 87 11.69 8.21 -7.23
CA ALA A 87 11.98 7.95 -5.82
C ALA A 87 11.07 6.87 -5.23
N SER A 88 11.61 6.12 -4.28
CA SER A 88 10.87 5.15 -3.48
C SER A 88 11.36 5.18 -2.05
N SER A 89 10.44 5.15 -1.10
CA SER A 89 10.73 5.06 0.33
C SER A 89 9.65 4.25 1.03
N ILE A 90 10.01 3.61 2.14
CA ILE A 90 9.07 2.85 2.96
C ILE A 90 9.14 3.34 4.40
N THR A 91 7.98 3.57 4.99
CA THR A 91 7.83 3.87 6.41
C THR A 91 6.96 2.80 7.05
N HIS A 92 6.94 2.75 8.37
CA HIS A 92 6.12 1.79 9.11
C HIS A 92 5.62 2.38 10.42
N LYS A 93 4.56 1.78 10.94
CA LYS A 93 4.01 2.08 12.25
C LYS A 93 3.72 0.79 13.00
N ILE A 94 4.08 0.74 14.27
CA ILE A 94 3.71 -0.34 15.18
C ILE A 94 2.55 0.17 16.05
N TYR A 95 1.46 -0.60 16.10
CA TYR A 95 0.29 -0.31 16.94
C TYR A 95 0.26 -1.21 18.18
N SER A 96 0.68 -2.46 18.04
CA SER A 96 0.77 -3.42 19.15
C SER A 96 2.22 -3.66 19.55
N SER A 97 2.54 -3.49 20.84
CA SER A 97 3.91 -3.48 21.39
C SER A 97 4.65 -4.81 21.27
N ASN A 98 3.93 -5.91 21.09
CA ASN A 98 4.52 -7.23 20.85
C ASN A 98 5.01 -7.43 19.41
N TRP A 99 4.81 -6.46 18.52
CA TRP A 99 5.32 -6.50 17.15
C TRP A 99 6.53 -5.59 16.95
N LYS A 100 7.42 -6.00 16.04
CA LYS A 100 8.55 -5.21 15.56
C LYS A 100 8.68 -5.38 14.04
N ILE A 101 9.04 -4.31 13.34
CA ILE A 101 9.52 -4.41 11.95
C ILE A 101 10.99 -4.80 12.01
N ALA A 102 11.28 -6.05 11.63
CA ALA A 102 12.64 -6.60 11.63
C ALA A 102 13.47 -6.06 10.45
N SER A 103 12.82 -5.78 9.32
CA SER A 103 13.47 -5.13 8.18
C SER A 103 12.43 -4.38 7.33
N ALA A 104 12.89 -3.30 6.72
CA ALA A 104 12.13 -2.56 5.72
C ALA A 104 13.10 -2.05 4.64
N SER A 105 12.72 -2.20 3.38
CA SER A 105 13.51 -1.71 2.25
C SER A 105 12.62 -1.22 1.14
N ALA A 106 13.11 -0.26 0.37
CA ALA A 106 12.42 0.30 -0.78
C ALA A 106 13.38 0.33 -1.96
N THR A 107 12.87 -0.03 -3.13
CA THR A 107 13.61 -0.07 -4.39
C THR A 107 12.76 0.54 -5.50
N LYS A 108 13.41 0.97 -6.57
CA LYS A 108 12.74 1.51 -7.75
C LYS A 108 13.30 0.87 -9.02
N SER A 109 12.43 0.55 -9.97
CA SER A 109 12.81 0.05 -11.29
C SER A 109 11.72 0.35 -12.31
N GLY A 110 12.09 0.89 -13.47
CA GLY A 110 11.13 1.31 -14.49
C GLY A 110 10.06 2.23 -13.91
N ASN A 111 8.78 1.89 -14.09
CA ASN A 111 7.64 2.61 -13.54
C ASN A 111 7.16 2.10 -12.17
N LYS A 112 7.98 1.35 -11.43
CA LYS A 112 7.60 0.67 -10.19
C LYS A 112 8.43 1.11 -8.99
N ALA A 113 7.74 1.42 -7.90
CA ALA A 113 8.26 1.42 -6.55
C ALA A 113 7.94 0.06 -5.92
N THR A 114 8.92 -0.54 -5.24
CA THR A 114 8.74 -1.82 -4.55
C THR A 114 9.29 -1.71 -3.14
N GLY A 115 8.41 -1.92 -2.16
CA GLY A 115 8.72 -1.98 -0.75
C GLY A 115 8.66 -3.41 -0.23
N LYS A 116 9.60 -3.80 0.63
CA LYS A 116 9.55 -5.06 1.38
C LYS A 116 9.60 -4.76 2.87
N ALA A 117 8.70 -5.35 3.64
CA ALA A 117 8.69 -5.26 5.09
C ALA A 117 8.55 -6.66 5.70
N THR A 118 9.36 -6.95 6.72
CA THR A 118 9.27 -8.17 7.52
C THR A 118 8.91 -7.78 8.95
N ALA A 119 7.73 -8.17 9.40
CA ALA A 119 7.25 -7.95 10.77
C ALA A 119 7.35 -9.23 11.58
N LYS A 120 7.76 -9.13 12.85
CA LYS A 120 7.86 -10.25 13.78
C LYS A 120 7.10 -9.95 15.07
N ARG A 121 6.31 -10.92 15.54
CA ARG A 121 5.63 -10.89 16.84
C ARG A 121 6.47 -11.63 17.87
N TYR A 122 6.62 -11.04 19.05
CA TYR A 122 7.43 -11.55 20.16
C TYR A 122 6.57 -11.72 21.42
N LEU A 123 6.78 -12.82 22.12
CA LEU A 123 6.38 -12.96 23.53
C LEU A 123 7.65 -12.93 24.38
N ILE A 124 8.48 -13.97 24.21
CA ILE A 124 9.87 -14.06 24.69
C ILE A 124 10.80 -14.25 23.49
N VAL A 125 10.41 -15.17 22.59
CA VAL A 125 11.03 -15.42 21.29
C VAL A 125 10.09 -15.00 20.15
N PRO A 126 10.58 -14.86 18.90
CA PRO A 126 9.69 -14.66 17.75
C PRO A 126 8.72 -15.84 17.60
N VAL A 127 7.42 -15.56 17.60
CA VAL A 127 6.35 -16.58 17.46
C VAL A 127 5.58 -16.47 16.15
N GLN A 128 5.74 -15.36 15.43
CA GLN A 128 5.10 -15.14 14.14
C GLN A 128 5.99 -14.23 13.30
N THR A 129 6.13 -14.54 12.01
CA THR A 129 6.79 -13.68 11.02
C THR A 129 5.81 -13.45 9.88
N VAL A 130 5.60 -12.19 9.52
CA VAL A 130 4.77 -11.79 8.38
C VAL A 130 5.62 -10.96 7.43
N GLU A 131 5.77 -11.45 6.21
CA GLU A 131 6.50 -10.77 5.15
C GLU A 131 5.50 -10.16 4.16
N LYS A 132 5.73 -8.90 3.79
CA LYS A 132 4.89 -8.22 2.80
C LYS A 132 5.76 -7.50 1.78
N THR A 133 5.52 -7.84 0.51
CA THR A 133 5.97 -7.03 -0.62
C THR A 133 4.81 -6.12 -1.05
N ILE A 134 5.09 -4.82 -1.14
CA ILE A 134 4.19 -3.79 -1.61
C ILE A 134 4.76 -3.28 -2.94
N THR A 135 3.95 -3.25 -3.99
CA THR A 135 4.34 -2.68 -5.28
C THR A 135 3.35 -1.58 -5.64
N LEU A 136 3.89 -0.41 -5.96
CA LEU A 136 3.14 0.74 -6.48
C LEU A 136 3.72 1.11 -7.84
N THR A 137 2.84 1.29 -8.83
CA THR A 137 3.22 1.54 -10.22
C THR A 137 2.49 2.76 -10.76
N CYS A 138 3.11 3.54 -11.66
CA CYS A 138 2.44 4.62 -12.43
C CYS A 138 2.29 4.17 -13.89
N SER A 139 1.10 4.33 -14.47
CA SER A 139 0.91 4.25 -15.93
C SER A 139 1.44 5.51 -16.62
N ALA A 140 1.65 5.46 -17.94
CA ALA A 140 2.01 6.64 -18.73
C ALA A 140 0.99 7.80 -18.58
N SER A 141 -0.30 7.45 -18.42
CA SER A 141 -1.40 8.39 -18.18
C SER A 141 -1.50 8.89 -16.73
N GLY A 142 -0.60 8.44 -15.84
CA GLY A 142 -0.58 8.91 -14.46
C GLY A 142 -1.44 8.10 -13.49
N VAL A 143 -1.97 6.93 -13.86
CA VAL A 143 -2.81 6.11 -12.97
C VAL A 143 -1.95 5.25 -12.06
N LEU A 144 -2.25 5.21 -10.75
CA LEU A 144 -1.52 4.37 -9.80
C LEU A 144 -2.19 3.00 -9.57
N SER A 145 -1.37 1.95 -9.40
CA SER A 145 -1.81 0.59 -9.03
C SER A 145 -0.76 -0.21 -8.24
#